data_AF-A0A166ZW28-F1
#
_entry.id   AF-A0A166ZW28-F1
#
_cell.length_a   1.000
_cell.length_b   1.000
_cell.length_c   1.000
_cell.angle_alpha   90.00
_cell.angle_beta   90.00
_cell.angle_gamma   90.00
#
_symmetry.space_group_name_H-M   'P 1'
#
loop_
_entity.id
_entity.type
_entity.pdbx_description
1 polymer ?
#
loop_
_entity_poly.entity_id
_entity_poly.type
_entity_poly.pdbx_seq_one_letter_code
_entity_poly.pdbx_strand_id
1 'polypeptide(L)'
;MDQISKAITELRREMRLEMREMGERIELEMREMNQRIDEMGQRIDGLSQTMVITDKNVKARLANSIVTADMTLSPLYNVTTGQEVSQCPATVRDLEQCSVNVTTAILRELGENVPRAHEQRRTQLRLAFGIRSQLTLGM
;
A
#
# COMPACT_ATOMS: atom_id res chain seq x y z
N MET A 1 -67.84 -11.20 23.71
CA MET A 1 -66.63 -11.74 24.38
C MET A 1 -65.80 -12.61 23.43
N ASP A 2 -66.39 -13.58 22.72
CA ASP A 2 -65.64 -14.50 21.83
C ASP A 2 -64.92 -13.83 20.63
N GLN A 3 -65.57 -12.89 19.93
CA GLN A 3 -64.98 -12.20 18.78
C GLN A 3 -63.79 -11.29 19.15
N ILE A 4 -63.83 -10.64 20.32
CA ILE A 4 -62.74 -9.78 20.81
C ILE A 4 -61.51 -10.63 21.16
N SER A 5 -61.71 -11.79 21.79
CA SER A 5 -60.63 -12.72 22.11
C SER A 5 -59.94 -13.26 20.85
N LYS A 6 -60.72 -13.54 19.79
CA LYS A 6 -60.20 -13.95 18.48
C LYS A 6 -59.38 -12.84 17.82
N ALA A 7 -59.90 -11.61 17.78
CA ALA A 7 -59.18 -10.46 17.22
C ALA A 7 -57.86 -10.17 17.93
N ILE A 8 -57.83 -10.25 19.27
CA ILE A 8 -56.58 -10.07 20.05
C ILE A 8 -55.57 -11.18 19.77
N THR A 9 -56.04 -12.41 19.55
CA THR A 9 -55.16 -13.55 19.26
C THR A 9 -54.52 -13.41 17.88
N GLU A 10 -55.28 -12.96 16.88
CA GLU A 10 -54.78 -12.74 15.53
C GLU A 10 -53.78 -11.58 15.47
N LEU A 11 -54.10 -10.46 16.12
CA LEU A 11 -53.18 -9.32 16.24
C LEU A 11 -51.85 -9.72 16.90
N ARG A 12 -51.90 -10.52 17.96
CA ARG A 12 -50.67 -11.05 18.60
C ARG A 12 -49.88 -11.97 17.68
N ARG A 13 -50.54 -12.71 16.79
CA ARG A 13 -49.89 -13.59 15.81
C ARG A 13 -49.18 -12.77 14.75
N GLU A 14 -49.86 -11.75 14.20
CA GLU A 14 -49.29 -10.82 13.21
C GLU A 14 -48.09 -10.07 13.79
N MET A 15 -48.23 -9.48 14.97
CA MET A 15 -47.12 -8.78 15.64
C MET A 15 -45.90 -9.70 15.87
N ARG A 16 -46.12 -10.97 16.21
CA ARG A 16 -45.00 -11.93 16.38
C ARG A 16 -44.31 -12.25 15.06
N LEU A 17 -45.06 -12.33 13.96
CA LEU A 17 -44.49 -12.55 12.63
C LEU A 17 -43.68 -11.34 12.20
N GLU A 18 -44.23 -10.13 12.32
CA GLU A 18 -43.51 -8.89 12.00
C GLU A 18 -42.26 -8.71 12.85
N MET A 19 -42.33 -8.98 14.16
CA MET A 19 -41.16 -8.92 15.04
C MET A 19 -40.08 -9.93 14.63
N ARG A 20 -40.47 -11.11 14.16
CA ARG A 20 -39.52 -12.12 13.67
C ARG A 20 -38.86 -11.66 12.36
N GLU A 21 -39.64 -11.19 11.40
CA GLU A 21 -39.12 -10.67 10.13
C GLU A 21 -38.20 -9.46 10.35
N MET A 22 -38.57 -8.57 11.28
CA MET A 22 -37.74 -7.45 11.68
C MET A 22 -36.44 -7.92 12.33
N GLY A 23 -36.48 -8.93 13.20
CA GLY A 23 -35.29 -9.55 13.79
C GLY A 23 -34.36 -10.12 12.71
N GLU A 24 -34.90 -10.90 11.76
CA GLU A 24 -34.14 -11.49 10.66
C GLU A 24 -33.49 -10.42 9.76
N ARG A 25 -34.19 -9.31 9.51
CA ARG A 25 -33.65 -8.15 8.77
C ARG A 25 -32.53 -7.46 9.52
N ILE A 26 -32.71 -7.18 10.81
CA ILE A 26 -31.69 -6.54 11.65
C ILE A 26 -30.43 -7.43 11.69
N GLU A 27 -30.58 -8.74 11.86
CA GLU A 27 -29.45 -9.66 11.85
C GLU A 27 -28.68 -9.65 10.52
N LEU A 28 -29.40 -9.57 9.39
CA LEU A 28 -28.76 -9.45 8.08
C LEU A 28 -28.00 -8.13 7.95
N GLU A 29 -28.61 -7.01 8.29
CA GLU A 29 -27.98 -5.68 8.23
C GLU A 29 -26.76 -5.60 9.15
N MET A 30 -26.82 -6.18 10.35
CA MET A 30 -25.67 -6.24 11.27
C MET A 30 -24.53 -7.09 10.70
N ARG A 31 -24.82 -8.23 10.05
CA ARG A 31 -23.79 -9.04 9.39
C ARG A 31 -23.09 -8.28 8.26
N GLU A 32 -23.86 -7.60 7.41
CA GLU A 32 -23.30 -6.79 6.33
C GLU A 32 -22.48 -5.61 6.86
N MET A 33 -22.93 -4.97 7.94
CA MET A 33 -22.20 -3.89 8.59
C MET A 33 -20.87 -4.37 9.16
N ASN A 34 -20.86 -5.50 9.87
CA ASN A 34 -19.62 -6.08 10.41
C ASN A 34 -18.63 -6.41 9.29
N GLN A 35 -19.10 -7.02 8.20
CA GLN A 35 -18.23 -7.30 7.05
C GLN A 35 -17.61 -6.01 6.48
N ARG A 36 -18.39 -4.94 6.33
CA ARG A 36 -17.87 -3.65 5.84
C ARG A 36 -16.87 -3.02 6.81
N ILE A 37 -17.11 -3.13 8.11
CA ILE A 37 -16.17 -2.66 9.14
C ILE A 37 -14.84 -3.41 9.04
N ASP A 38 -14.88 -4.74 8.88
CA ASP A 38 -13.67 -5.55 8.74
C ASP A 38 -12.90 -5.20 7.45
N GLU A 39 -13.60 -5.04 6.33
CA GLU A 39 -13.00 -4.59 5.06
C GLU A 39 -12.37 -3.19 5.19
N MET A 40 -13.01 -2.29 5.93
CA MET A 40 -12.45 -0.97 6.23
C MET A 40 -11.21 -1.07 7.11
N GLY A 41 -11.23 -1.92 8.13
CA GLY A 41 -10.07 -2.18 9.00
C GLY A 41 -8.85 -2.61 8.19
N GLN A 42 -9.04 -3.60 7.31
CA GLN A 42 -7.95 -4.10 6.43
C GLN A 42 -7.40 -3.01 5.50
N ARG A 43 -8.27 -2.14 4.96
CA ARG A 43 -7.82 -1.02 4.12
C ARG A 43 -7.04 0.01 4.92
N ILE A 44 -7.46 0.33 6.14
CA ILE A 44 -6.76 1.26 7.02
C ILE A 44 -5.37 0.71 7.36
N ASP A 45 -5.27 -0.55 7.73
CA ASP A 45 -3.99 -1.20 8.04
C ASP A 45 -3.03 -1.16 6.83
N GLY A 46 -3.54 -1.43 5.63
CA GLY A 46 -2.76 -1.33 4.39
C GLY A 46 -2.27 0.09 4.08
N LEU A 47 -3.09 1.12 4.37
CA LEU A 47 -2.69 2.52 4.22
C LEU A 47 -1.62 2.90 5.23
N SER A 48 -1.77 2.50 6.50
CA SER A 48 -0.78 2.75 7.55
C SER A 48 0.57 2.10 7.19
N GLN A 49 0.57 0.87 6.68
CA GLN A 49 1.77 0.20 6.21
C GLN A 49 2.42 0.97 5.05
N THR A 50 1.64 1.39 4.04
CA THR A 50 2.12 2.15 2.88
C THR A 50 2.76 3.48 3.30
N MET A 51 2.16 4.16 4.28
CA MET A 51 2.69 5.42 4.82
C MET A 51 4.06 5.23 5.48
N VAL A 52 4.22 4.18 6.30
CA VAL A 52 5.51 3.86 6.94
C VAL A 52 6.59 3.54 5.90
N ILE A 53 6.26 2.77 4.87
CA ILE A 53 7.21 2.42 3.79
C ILE A 53 7.62 3.68 3.02
N THR A 54 6.65 4.54 2.70
CA THR A 54 6.91 5.80 2.01
C THR A 54 7.83 6.71 2.82
N ASP A 55 7.59 6.86 4.13
CA ASP A 55 8.44 7.65 5.02
C ASP A 55 9.88 7.11 5.06
N LYS A 56 10.05 5.78 5.18
CA LYS A 56 11.39 5.14 5.10
C LYS A 56 12.10 5.46 3.79
N ASN A 57 11.41 5.33 2.66
CA ASN A 57 11.98 5.60 1.34
C ASN A 57 12.31 7.08 1.16
N VAL A 58 11.48 8.00 1.65
CA VAL A 58 11.77 9.44 1.62
C VAL A 58 13.03 9.74 2.44
N LYS A 59 13.15 9.21 3.66
CA LYS A 59 14.34 9.38 4.50
C LYS A 59 15.60 8.83 3.83
N ALA A 60 15.53 7.63 3.26
CA ALA A 60 16.64 7.02 2.55
C ALA A 60 17.03 7.83 1.31
N ARG A 61 16.07 8.29 0.50
CA ARG A 61 16.31 9.18 -0.66
C ARG A 61 16.97 10.50 -0.25
N LEU A 62 16.54 11.09 0.87
CA LEU A 62 17.15 12.32 1.40
C LEU A 62 18.60 12.07 1.83
N ALA A 63 18.86 10.99 2.56
CA ALA A 63 20.22 10.60 2.95
C ALA A 63 21.11 10.34 1.72
N ASN A 64 20.58 9.66 0.70
CA ASN A 64 21.29 9.35 -0.54
C ASN A 64 21.52 10.57 -1.43
N SER A 65 20.76 11.66 -1.25
CA SER A 65 20.92 12.85 -2.09
C SER A 65 22.24 13.60 -1.88
N ILE A 66 22.92 13.36 -0.75
CA ILE A 66 24.18 14.01 -0.37
C ILE A 66 25.39 13.07 -0.47
N VAL A 67 25.20 11.81 -0.85
CA VAL A 67 26.30 10.83 -0.92
C VAL A 67 27.16 11.06 -2.16
N THR A 68 28.44 10.73 -2.06
CA THR A 68 29.40 10.72 -3.18
C THR A 68 29.71 9.29 -3.62
N ALA A 69 30.51 9.12 -4.68
CA ALA A 69 30.67 7.85 -5.41
C ALA A 69 30.95 6.60 -4.54
N ASP A 70 31.80 6.76 -3.51
CA ASP A 70 32.27 5.68 -2.65
C ASP A 70 31.52 5.60 -1.30
N MET A 71 30.59 6.52 -1.05
CA MET A 71 29.81 6.51 0.18
C MET A 71 28.69 5.47 0.11
N THR A 72 28.40 4.87 1.26
CA THR A 72 27.33 3.86 1.39
C THR A 72 25.97 4.51 1.20
N LEU A 73 25.14 3.88 0.35
CA LEU A 73 23.75 4.24 0.16
C LEU A 73 22.92 3.67 1.30
N SER A 74 21.98 4.49 1.79
CA SER A 74 20.86 3.99 2.59
C SER A 74 19.95 3.15 1.69
N PRO A 75 19.60 1.92 2.10
CA PRO A 75 18.78 1.05 1.27
C PRO A 75 17.36 1.58 1.13
N LEU A 76 16.75 1.29 -0.02
CA LEU A 76 15.33 1.53 -0.25
C LEU A 76 14.52 0.27 0.02
N TYR A 77 13.22 0.46 0.24
CA TYR A 77 12.27 -0.57 0.58
C TYR A 77 11.22 -0.72 -0.53
N ASN A 78 10.84 -1.96 -0.79
CA ASN A 78 9.80 -2.34 -1.72
C ASN A 78 8.46 -1.72 -1.29
N VAL A 79 7.79 -1.05 -2.22
CA VAL A 79 6.57 -0.26 -1.91
C VAL A 79 5.37 -1.12 -1.51
N THR A 80 5.37 -2.41 -1.86
CA THR A 80 4.28 -3.34 -1.56
C THR A 80 4.57 -4.17 -0.31
N THR A 81 5.79 -4.70 -0.18
CA THR A 81 6.12 -5.61 0.93
C THR A 81 6.72 -4.89 2.13
N GLY A 82 7.29 -3.71 1.93
CA GLY A 82 8.03 -2.96 2.95
C GLY A 82 9.37 -3.58 3.36
N GLN A 83 9.80 -4.65 2.68
CA GLN A 83 11.13 -5.24 2.83
C GLN A 83 12.16 -4.43 2.05
N GLU A 84 13.43 -4.56 2.39
CA GLU A 84 14.52 -3.98 1.60
C GLU A 84 14.46 -4.49 0.15
N VAL A 85 14.69 -3.62 -0.81
CA VAL A 85 14.69 -3.97 -2.24
C VAL A 85 15.77 -5.01 -2.51
N SER A 86 15.41 -6.04 -3.29
CA SER A 86 16.37 -7.08 -3.63
C SER A 86 17.53 -6.51 -4.47
N GLN A 87 18.75 -6.98 -4.19
CA GLN A 87 19.98 -6.55 -4.89
C GLN A 87 20.21 -5.03 -4.82
N CYS A 88 19.78 -4.38 -3.72
CA CYS A 88 20.00 -2.97 -3.47
C CYS A 88 21.51 -2.64 -3.55
N PRO A 89 21.94 -1.67 -4.39
CA PRO A 89 23.34 -1.31 -4.49
C PRO A 89 23.85 -0.70 -3.19
N ALA A 90 25.03 -1.12 -2.74
CA ALA A 90 25.63 -0.61 -1.50
C ALA A 90 26.23 0.79 -1.66
N THR A 91 26.68 1.16 -2.87
CA THR A 91 27.30 2.46 -3.16
C THR A 91 26.76 3.05 -4.47
N VAL A 92 27.04 4.34 -4.71
CA VAL A 92 26.71 4.99 -6.00
C VAL A 92 27.45 4.32 -7.16
N ARG A 93 28.70 3.89 -6.95
CA ARG A 93 29.45 3.12 -7.96
C ARG A 93 28.78 1.80 -8.29
N ASP A 94 28.30 1.05 -7.29
CA ASP A 94 27.59 -0.21 -7.52
C ASP A 94 26.30 0.03 -8.31
N LEU A 95 25.58 1.12 -7.97
CA LEU A 95 24.36 1.53 -8.66
C LEU A 95 24.63 1.84 -10.15
N GLU A 96 25.76 2.48 -10.44
CA GLU A 96 26.19 2.70 -11.82
C GLU A 96 26.58 1.41 -12.53
N GLN A 97 27.09 0.41 -11.83
CA GLN A 97 27.50 -0.87 -12.40
C GLN A 97 26.37 -1.90 -12.51
N CYS A 98 25.17 -1.58 -12.00
CA CYS A 98 24.01 -2.48 -12.08
C CYS A 98 23.73 -2.91 -13.52
N SER A 99 23.49 -4.22 -13.68
CA SER A 99 22.97 -4.74 -14.94
C SER A 99 21.57 -4.19 -15.21
N VAL A 100 21.15 -4.29 -16.47
CA VAL A 100 19.83 -3.85 -16.92
C VAL A 100 18.72 -4.61 -16.19
N ASN A 101 18.90 -5.91 -16.00
CA ASN A 101 17.90 -6.76 -15.35
C ASN A 101 17.74 -6.38 -13.88
N VAL A 102 18.87 -6.17 -13.18
CA VAL A 102 18.89 -5.70 -11.79
C VAL A 102 18.22 -4.33 -11.67
N THR A 103 18.59 -3.39 -12.54
CA THR A 103 17.98 -2.05 -12.58
C THR A 103 16.46 -2.13 -12.77
N THR A 104 16.00 -2.96 -13.71
CA THR A 104 14.57 -3.15 -13.97
C THR A 104 13.85 -3.81 -12.79
N ALA A 105 14.48 -4.78 -12.11
CA ALA A 105 13.91 -5.40 -10.93
C ALA A 105 13.74 -4.37 -9.80
N ILE A 106 14.80 -3.62 -9.49
CA ILE A 106 14.79 -2.57 -8.47
C ILE A 106 13.71 -1.53 -8.76
N LEU A 107 13.64 -0.98 -9.98
CA LEU A 107 12.64 0.02 -10.34
C LEU A 107 11.20 -0.50 -10.16
N ARG A 108 10.94 -1.78 -10.47
CA ARG A 108 9.62 -2.38 -10.25
C ARG A 108 9.28 -2.52 -8.77
N GLU A 109 10.23 -2.97 -7.96
CA GLU A 109 10.04 -3.07 -6.51
C GLU A 109 9.79 -1.72 -5.85
N LEU A 110 10.35 -0.65 -6.41
CA LEU A 110 10.12 0.73 -5.99
C LEU A 110 8.80 1.32 -6.54
N GLY A 111 8.06 0.59 -7.38
CA GLY A 111 6.85 1.11 -8.04
C GLY A 111 7.13 2.19 -9.08
N GLU A 112 8.37 2.31 -9.55
CA GLU A 112 8.79 3.31 -10.54
C GLU A 112 8.52 2.83 -11.97
N ASN A 113 8.37 3.79 -12.89
CA ASN A 113 8.29 3.45 -14.32
C ASN A 113 9.63 2.87 -14.80
N VAL A 114 9.59 1.87 -15.69
CA VAL A 114 10.77 1.25 -16.29
C VAL A 114 10.89 1.70 -17.75
N PRO A 115 11.77 2.67 -18.08
CA PRO A 115 11.99 3.11 -19.46
C PRO A 115 12.41 1.95 -20.38
N ARG A 116 12.18 2.07 -21.68
CA ARG A 116 12.65 1.06 -22.64
C ARG A 116 14.17 1.12 -22.85
N ALA A 117 14.74 2.32 -22.94
CA ALA A 117 16.16 2.53 -23.20
C ALA A 117 17.02 2.34 -21.94
N HIS A 118 18.21 1.76 -22.13
CA HIS A 118 19.13 1.44 -21.04
C HIS A 118 19.63 2.66 -20.27
N GLU A 119 20.08 3.71 -20.98
CA GLU A 119 20.57 4.96 -20.35
C GLU A 119 19.48 5.67 -19.54
N GLN A 120 18.25 5.63 -20.04
CA GLN A 120 17.10 6.19 -19.32
C GLN A 120 16.79 5.39 -18.05
N ARG A 121 16.92 4.07 -18.06
CA ARG A 121 16.75 3.24 -16.85
C ARG A 121 17.79 3.57 -15.79
N ARG A 122 19.06 3.75 -16.17
CA ARG A 122 20.12 4.12 -15.22
C ARG A 122 19.87 5.51 -14.63
N THR A 123 19.46 6.46 -15.46
CA THR A 123 19.06 7.80 -14.98
C THR A 123 17.86 7.71 -14.03
N GLN A 124 16.82 6.94 -14.38
CA GLN A 124 15.66 6.72 -13.51
C GLN A 124 16.05 6.06 -12.19
N LEU A 125 16.97 5.10 -12.21
CA LEU A 125 17.47 4.43 -11.01
C LEU A 125 18.16 5.42 -10.07
N ARG A 126 19.04 6.27 -10.59
CA ARG A 126 19.68 7.33 -9.80
C ARG A 126 18.64 8.27 -9.16
N LEU A 127 17.66 8.71 -9.95
CA LEU A 127 16.58 9.58 -9.45
C LEU A 127 15.74 8.88 -8.38
N ALA A 128 15.42 7.60 -8.56
CA ALA A 128 14.66 6.81 -7.59
C ALA A 128 15.40 6.66 -6.25
N PHE A 129 16.74 6.63 -6.29
CA PHE A 129 17.60 6.65 -5.11
C PHE A 129 17.81 8.05 -4.52
N GLY A 130 17.28 9.11 -5.14
CA GLY A 130 17.47 10.50 -4.69
C GLY A 130 18.82 11.09 -5.09
N ILE A 131 19.62 10.38 -5.88
CA ILE A 131 20.93 10.84 -6.33
C ILE A 131 20.71 11.86 -7.45
N ARG A 132 20.96 13.13 -7.14
CA ARG A 132 21.02 14.17 -8.15
C ARG A 132 22.41 14.12 -8.76
N SER A 133 22.51 13.82 -10.05
CA SER A 133 23.76 13.95 -10.78
C SER A 133 24.34 15.33 -10.47
N GLN A 134 25.53 15.40 -9.87
CA GLN A 134 26.30 16.62 -9.95
C GLN A 134 26.47 16.87 -11.44
N LEU A 135 25.85 17.92 -11.95
CA LEU A 135 26.26 18.52 -13.21
C LEU A 135 27.75 18.77 -13.04
N THR A 136 28.58 17.89 -13.58
CA THR A 136 29.89 18.30 -14.07
C THR A 136 29.60 19.41 -15.06
N LEU A 137 29.62 20.66 -14.57
CA LEU A 137 29.86 21.82 -15.41
C LEU A 137 31.20 21.51 -16.07
N GLY A 138 31.14 20.97 -17.27
CA GLY A 138 32.29 20.86 -18.14
C GLY A 138 32.79 22.27 -18.41
N MET A 139 33.97 22.55 -17.86
CA MET A 139 34.88 23.56 -18.38
C MET A 139 35.29 23.22 -19.80
#